data_AF-A0A2U1LQD9-F1
#
_entry.id   AF-A0A2U1LQD9-F1
#
_cell.length_a   1.000
_cell.length_b   1.000
_cell.length_c   1.000
_cell.angle_alpha   90.00
_cell.angle_beta   90.00
_cell.angle_gamma   90.00
#
_symmetry.space_group_name_H-M   'P 1'
#
loop_
_entity.id
_entity.type
_entity.pdbx_description
1 polymer ?
#
loop_
_entity_poly.entity_id
_entity_poly.type
_entity_poly.pdbx_seq_one_letter_code
_entity_poly.pdbx_strand_id
1 'polypeptide(L)'
;MTTPNQTMNNSSIRSILEKEKLNGNNFLDWYRNLRIVLRAEQKFYHLEEALPEAPAANATAAVRKAYTRRCNEQQEVACLMLASMIPELQKNLENLAAFDMLRELKVMFEQQAEQELFDTVRSFHACKQEEGQSVSSYVMKMNGYLDQMDRLGYPMPRSLE
;
A
#
# COMPACT_ATOMS: atom_id res chain seq x y z
N MET A 1 24.84 -22.50 -20.11
CA MET A 1 25.03 -22.06 -18.71
C MET A 1 23.82 -21.20 -18.36
N THR A 2 22.83 -21.80 -17.72
CA THR A 2 21.59 -21.12 -17.30
C THR A 2 21.79 -20.56 -15.89
N THR A 3 21.67 -19.25 -15.75
CA THR A 3 21.72 -18.54 -14.47
C THR A 3 20.59 -19.01 -13.55
N PRO A 4 20.84 -19.24 -12.26
CA PRO A 4 19.78 -19.46 -11.29
C PRO A 4 19.14 -18.10 -11.01
N ASN A 5 17.92 -17.91 -11.51
CA ASN A 5 17.08 -16.80 -11.15
C ASN A 5 16.85 -16.91 -9.63
N GLN A 6 17.44 -16.01 -8.84
CA GLN A 6 17.18 -15.94 -7.42
C GLN A 6 15.72 -15.53 -7.24
N THR A 7 14.86 -16.54 -7.05
CA THR A 7 13.57 -16.37 -6.41
C THR A 7 13.86 -15.77 -5.05
N MET A 8 13.76 -14.45 -4.93
CA MET A 8 13.78 -13.76 -3.64
C MET A 8 12.70 -14.47 -2.81
N ASN A 9 13.09 -15.17 -1.74
CA ASN A 9 12.17 -16.06 -1.02
C ASN A 9 10.93 -15.24 -0.60
N ASN A 10 9.79 -15.46 -1.26
CA ASN A 10 8.57 -14.69 -1.03
C ASN A 10 8.17 -14.68 0.46
N SER A 11 8.51 -15.74 1.20
CA SER A 11 8.35 -15.81 2.66
C SER A 11 9.14 -14.74 3.43
N SER A 12 10.38 -14.44 3.03
CA SER A 12 11.22 -13.41 3.65
C SER A 12 10.73 -11.99 3.35
N ILE A 13 10.05 -11.78 2.21
CA ILE A 13 9.46 -10.48 1.87
C ILE A 13 8.16 -10.26 2.65
N ARG A 14 7.31 -11.31 2.77
CA ARG A 14 6.06 -11.25 3.54
C ARG A 14 6.27 -10.87 5.00
N SER A 15 7.41 -11.21 5.61
CA SER A 15 7.68 -10.86 7.01
C SER A 15 7.75 -9.34 7.26
N ILE A 16 7.87 -8.51 6.22
CA ILE A 16 7.78 -7.04 6.37
C ILE A 16 6.40 -6.65 6.92
N LEU A 17 5.33 -7.35 6.52
CA LEU A 17 3.96 -7.12 6.99
C LEU A 17 3.71 -7.63 8.42
N GLU A 18 4.54 -8.56 8.90
CA GLU A 18 4.46 -9.09 10.27
C GLU A 18 5.11 -8.15 11.28
N LYS A 19 6.14 -7.39 10.87
CA LYS A 19 6.87 -6.46 11.76
C LYS A 19 5.97 -5.36 12.31
N GLU A 20 5.05 -4.88 11.49
CA GLU A 20 4.16 -3.80 11.86
C GLU A 20 2.78 -4.03 11.23
N LYS A 21 1.86 -4.54 12.05
CA LYS A 21 0.48 -4.77 11.61
C LYS A 21 -0.26 -3.43 11.47
N LEU A 22 -1.18 -3.37 10.52
CA LEU A 22 -2.09 -2.24 10.37
C LEU A 22 -2.92 -2.09 11.65
N ASN A 23 -2.76 -0.97 12.34
CA ASN A 23 -3.37 -0.69 13.66
C ASN A 23 -4.19 0.60 13.69
N GLY A 24 -4.37 1.24 12.53
CA GLY A 24 -5.18 2.44 12.35
C GLY A 24 -4.38 3.71 12.06
N ASN A 25 -3.16 3.82 12.59
CA ASN A 25 -2.35 5.03 12.46
C ASN A 25 -1.25 4.92 11.39
N ASN A 26 -1.01 3.72 10.88
CA ASN A 26 0.12 3.40 9.99
C ASN A 26 -0.35 2.94 8.60
N PHE A 27 -1.53 3.36 8.15
CA PHE A 27 -2.11 2.90 6.88
C PHE A 27 -1.18 3.11 5.68
N LEU A 28 -0.53 4.27 5.57
CA LEU A 28 0.34 4.59 4.42
C LEU A 28 1.60 3.71 4.39
N ASP A 29 2.23 3.51 5.53
CA ASP A 29 3.42 2.65 5.64
C ASP A 29 3.06 1.18 5.43
N TRP A 30 1.96 0.72 6.03
CA TRP A 30 1.43 -0.61 5.79
C TRP A 30 1.09 -0.83 4.31
N TYR A 31 0.41 0.12 3.66
CA TYR A 31 0.05 0.04 2.25
C TYR A 31 1.30 0.02 1.36
N ARG A 32 2.34 0.80 1.70
CA ARG A 32 3.63 0.75 1.00
C ARG A 32 4.29 -0.63 1.11
N ASN A 33 4.31 -1.21 2.30
CA ASN A 33 4.85 -2.54 2.54
C ASN A 33 4.06 -3.60 1.76
N LEU A 34 2.73 -3.51 1.76
CA LEU A 34 1.85 -4.39 0.99
C LEU A 34 2.15 -4.31 -0.51
N ARG A 35 2.34 -3.10 -1.05
CA ARG A 35 2.71 -2.91 -2.47
C ARG A 35 4.03 -3.56 -2.82
N ILE A 36 5.04 -3.48 -1.94
CA ILE A 36 6.34 -4.12 -2.14
C ILE A 36 6.17 -5.64 -2.23
N VAL A 37 5.47 -6.24 -1.27
CA VAL A 37 5.19 -7.69 -1.22
C VAL A 37 4.44 -8.14 -2.47
N LEU A 38 3.34 -7.47 -2.82
CA LEU A 38 2.51 -7.88 -3.95
C LEU A 38 3.18 -7.65 -5.31
N ARG A 39 4.07 -6.66 -5.44
CA ARG A 39 4.87 -6.49 -6.67
C ARG A 39 5.89 -7.60 -6.82
N ALA A 40 6.55 -8.01 -5.74
CA ALA A 40 7.46 -9.16 -5.77
C ALA A 40 6.73 -10.46 -6.19
N GLU A 41 5.47 -10.61 -5.77
CA GLU A 41 4.63 -11.77 -6.14
C GLU A 41 3.87 -11.61 -7.47
N GLN A 42 4.03 -10.48 -8.17
CA GLN A 42 3.26 -10.12 -9.38
C GLN A 42 1.73 -10.13 -9.16
N LYS A 43 1.26 -9.84 -7.95
CA LYS A 43 -0.15 -9.83 -7.54
C LYS A 43 -0.73 -8.45 -7.25
N PHE A 44 0.03 -7.38 -7.50
CA PHE A 44 -0.40 -6.01 -7.19
C PHE A 44 -1.74 -5.63 -7.87
N TYR A 45 -1.97 -6.12 -9.09
CA TYR A 45 -3.18 -5.89 -9.87
C TYR A 45 -4.49 -6.39 -9.22
N HIS A 46 -4.42 -7.28 -8.23
CA HIS A 46 -5.58 -7.70 -7.40
C HIS A 46 -6.10 -6.58 -6.47
N LEU A 47 -5.30 -5.53 -6.24
CA LEU A 47 -5.70 -4.34 -5.48
C LEU A 47 -6.32 -3.24 -6.34
N GLU A 48 -6.07 -3.24 -7.66
CA GLU A 48 -6.49 -2.17 -8.58
C GLU A 48 -7.72 -2.56 -9.40
N GLU A 49 -7.93 -3.86 -9.60
CA GLU A 49 -9.01 -4.38 -10.42
C GLU A 49 -9.94 -5.23 -9.56
N ALA A 50 -11.25 -4.98 -9.71
CA ALA A 50 -12.26 -5.86 -9.17
C ALA A 50 -12.19 -7.25 -9.82
N LEU A 51 -12.76 -8.25 -9.14
CA LEU A 51 -12.96 -9.55 -9.78
C LEU A 51 -13.83 -9.36 -11.03
N PRO A 52 -13.47 -10.01 -12.16
CA PRO A 52 -14.29 -9.96 -13.35
C PRO A 52 -15.64 -10.64 -13.10
N GLU A 53 -16.61 -10.40 -13.98
CA GLU A 53 -17.89 -11.11 -13.92
C GLU A 53 -17.69 -12.62 -14.10
N ALA A 54 -18.53 -13.40 -13.43
CA ALA A 54 -18.48 -14.85 -13.53
C ALA A 54 -18.71 -15.29 -14.98
N PRO A 55 -17.90 -16.23 -15.51
CA PRO A 55 -18.05 -16.68 -16.88
C PRO A 55 -19.38 -17.41 -17.07
N ALA A 56 -19.98 -17.23 -18.25
CA ALA A 56 -21.22 -17.91 -18.63
C ALA A 56 -21.09 -19.44 -18.54
N ALA A 57 -22.22 -20.14 -18.33
CA ALA A 57 -22.22 -21.60 -18.18
C ALA A 57 -21.65 -22.35 -19.41
N ASN A 58 -21.78 -21.75 -20.61
CA ASN A 58 -21.26 -22.26 -21.87
C ASN A 58 -19.80 -21.82 -22.16
N ALA A 59 -19.16 -21.10 -21.24
CA ALA A 59 -17.79 -20.65 -21.42
C ALA A 59 -16.81 -21.82 -21.55
N THR A 60 -15.75 -21.61 -22.32
CA THR A 60 -14.72 -22.62 -22.54
C THR A 60 -14.05 -23.02 -21.22
N ALA A 61 -13.49 -24.23 -21.18
CA ALA A 61 -12.73 -24.70 -20.02
C ALA A 61 -11.56 -23.76 -19.67
N ALA A 62 -10.92 -23.17 -20.69
CA ALA A 62 -9.83 -22.20 -20.50
C ALA A 62 -10.30 -20.94 -19.78
N VAL A 63 -11.45 -20.37 -20.19
CA VAL A 63 -12.03 -19.18 -19.55
C VAL A 63 -12.40 -19.46 -18.09
N ARG A 64 -13.08 -20.59 -17.82
CA ARG A 64 -13.43 -20.98 -16.45
C ARG A 64 -12.20 -21.21 -15.57
N LYS A 65 -11.17 -21.87 -16.10
CA LYS A 65 -9.89 -22.09 -15.39
C LYS A 65 -9.18 -20.77 -15.07
N ALA A 66 -9.16 -19.82 -16.00
CA ALA A 66 -8.58 -18.51 -15.78
C ALA A 66 -9.33 -17.72 -14.69
N TYR A 67 -10.67 -17.77 -14.71
CA TYR A 67 -11.51 -17.16 -13.68
C TYR A 67 -11.24 -17.75 -12.29
N THR A 68 -11.28 -19.07 -12.15
CA THR A 68 -10.99 -19.74 -10.87
C THR A 68 -9.60 -19.39 -10.35
N ARG A 69 -8.60 -19.32 -11.23
CA ARG A 69 -7.25 -18.87 -10.85
C ARG A 69 -7.27 -17.43 -10.31
N ARG A 70 -7.96 -16.51 -10.98
CA ARG A 70 -8.11 -15.11 -10.53
C ARG A 70 -8.78 -15.05 -9.16
N CYS A 71 -9.85 -15.81 -8.91
CA CYS A 71 -10.51 -15.89 -7.61
C CYS A 71 -9.57 -16.40 -6.51
N ASN A 72 -8.80 -17.46 -6.77
CA ASN A 72 -7.87 -18.03 -5.80
C ASN A 72 -6.74 -17.05 -5.43
N GLU A 73 -6.18 -16.36 -6.43
CA GLU A 73 -5.14 -15.36 -6.19
C GLU A 73 -5.70 -14.14 -5.43
N GLN A 74 -6.93 -13.69 -5.74
CA GLN A 74 -7.61 -12.62 -5.01
C GLN A 74 -7.82 -13.00 -3.53
N GLN A 75 -8.23 -14.26 -3.27
CA GLN A 75 -8.40 -14.79 -1.93
C GLN A 75 -7.07 -14.82 -1.17
N GLU A 76 -5.98 -15.22 -1.83
CA GLU A 76 -4.66 -15.22 -1.21
C GLU A 76 -4.22 -13.82 -0.78
N VAL A 77 -4.45 -12.81 -1.63
CA VAL A 77 -4.16 -11.40 -1.29
C VAL A 77 -5.04 -10.93 -0.13
N ALA A 78 -6.34 -11.27 -0.12
CA ALA A 78 -7.23 -10.93 0.98
C ALA A 78 -6.75 -11.55 2.31
N CYS A 79 -6.36 -12.83 2.30
CA CYS A 79 -5.79 -13.50 3.48
C CYS A 79 -4.50 -12.84 3.96
N LEU A 80 -3.61 -12.43 3.04
CA LEU A 80 -2.38 -11.70 3.39
C LEU A 80 -2.69 -10.36 4.06
N MET A 81 -3.63 -9.59 3.50
CA MET A 81 -4.05 -8.31 4.07
C MET A 81 -4.60 -8.51 5.48
N LEU A 82 -5.51 -9.47 5.67
CA LEU A 82 -6.09 -9.79 6.98
C LEU A 82 -5.00 -10.20 7.98
N ALA A 83 -4.09 -11.10 7.61
CA ALA A 83 -3.01 -11.55 8.49
C ALA A 83 -2.13 -10.38 9.00
N SER A 84 -1.98 -9.35 8.16
CA SER A 84 -1.17 -8.15 8.40
C SER A 84 -1.87 -6.99 9.11
N MET A 85 -3.08 -7.17 9.63
CA MET A 85 -3.81 -6.14 10.39
C MET A 85 -4.25 -6.65 11.77
N ILE A 86 -4.62 -5.73 12.67
CA ILE A 86 -5.11 -6.07 14.01
C ILE A 86 -6.49 -6.75 13.97
N PRO A 87 -6.85 -7.59 14.96
CA PRO A 87 -8.10 -8.36 14.97
C PRO A 87 -9.38 -7.52 14.79
N GLU A 88 -9.39 -6.30 15.32
CA GLU A 88 -10.52 -5.37 15.23
C GLU A 88 -10.85 -5.01 13.78
N LEU A 89 -9.80 -4.79 12.96
CA LEU A 89 -9.97 -4.53 11.53
C LEU A 89 -10.27 -5.81 10.75
N GLN A 90 -9.63 -6.94 11.12
CA GLN A 90 -9.88 -8.24 10.47
C GLN A 90 -11.37 -8.59 10.50
N LYS A 91 -12.01 -8.48 11.67
CA LYS A 91 -13.41 -8.85 11.85
C LYS A 91 -14.36 -8.07 10.94
N ASN A 92 -14.05 -6.80 10.65
CA ASN A 92 -14.90 -5.97 9.80
C ASN A 92 -14.69 -6.23 8.31
N LEU A 93 -13.55 -6.82 7.95
CA LEU A 93 -13.08 -6.93 6.56
C LEU A 93 -12.99 -8.39 6.06
N GLU A 94 -13.16 -9.39 6.93
CA GLU A 94 -12.93 -10.81 6.63
C GLU A 94 -13.75 -11.38 5.45
N ASN A 95 -14.90 -10.75 5.15
CA ASN A 95 -15.79 -11.17 4.07
C ASN A 95 -15.57 -10.40 2.75
N LEU A 96 -14.60 -9.48 2.72
CA LEU A 96 -14.32 -8.67 1.53
C LEU A 96 -13.19 -9.28 0.69
N ALA A 97 -13.32 -9.14 -0.63
CA ALA A 97 -12.21 -9.38 -1.54
C ALA A 97 -11.13 -8.30 -1.35
N ALA A 98 -9.88 -8.60 -1.75
CA ALA A 98 -8.74 -7.69 -1.57
C ALA A 98 -8.98 -6.27 -2.13
N PHE A 99 -9.57 -6.18 -3.34
CA PHE A 99 -9.95 -4.93 -3.98
C PHE A 99 -10.92 -4.09 -3.11
N ASP A 100 -12.04 -4.68 -2.70
CA ASP A 100 -13.04 -3.98 -1.87
C ASP A 100 -12.47 -3.65 -0.49
N MET A 101 -11.71 -4.55 0.11
CA MET A 101 -11.03 -4.32 1.38
C MET A 101 -10.11 -3.11 1.31
N LEU A 102 -9.29 -2.97 0.25
CA LEU A 102 -8.46 -1.79 0.08
C LEU A 102 -9.29 -0.52 -0.08
N ARG A 103 -10.43 -0.58 -0.77
CA ARG A 103 -11.33 0.57 -0.91
C ARG A 103 -11.89 1.01 0.43
N GLU A 104 -12.40 0.08 1.24
CA GLU A 104 -12.92 0.38 2.59
C GLU A 104 -11.81 0.91 3.51
N LEU A 105 -10.61 0.33 3.46
CA LEU A 105 -9.46 0.83 4.21
C LEU A 105 -9.10 2.27 3.83
N LYS A 106 -9.10 2.61 2.53
CA LYS A 106 -8.86 3.98 2.08
C LYS A 106 -9.89 4.95 2.65
N VAL A 107 -11.17 4.58 2.64
CA VAL A 107 -12.26 5.40 3.20
C VAL A 107 -12.10 5.56 4.72
N MET A 108 -11.79 4.47 5.44
CA MET A 108 -11.61 4.51 6.89
C MET A 108 -10.44 5.38 7.33
N PHE A 109 -9.37 5.44 6.53
CA PHE A 109 -8.14 6.17 6.85
C PHE A 109 -7.96 7.47 6.05
N GLU A 110 -8.97 7.91 5.31
CA GLU A 110 -8.93 9.17 4.55
C GLU A 110 -8.73 10.37 5.49
N GLN A 111 -9.50 10.44 6.58
CA GLN A 111 -9.32 11.49 7.59
C GLN A 111 -7.93 11.47 8.24
N GLN A 112 -7.35 10.28 8.42
CA GLN A 112 -6.00 10.16 8.96
C GLN A 112 -4.97 10.73 7.97
N ALA A 113 -5.14 10.47 6.68
CA ALA A 113 -4.28 11.05 5.63
C ALA A 113 -4.44 12.57 5.54
N GLU A 114 -5.67 13.10 5.67
CA GLU A 114 -5.91 14.55 5.73
C GLU A 114 -5.24 15.19 6.96
N GLN A 115 -5.38 14.56 8.13
CA GLN A 115 -4.75 15.04 9.35
C GLN A 115 -3.22 15.02 9.24
N GLU A 116 -2.65 13.93 8.72
CA GLU A 116 -1.21 13.80 8.50
C GLU A 116 -0.70 14.84 7.48
N LEU A 117 -1.48 15.11 6.43
CA LEU A 117 -1.15 16.15 5.45
C LEU A 117 -1.13 17.52 6.11
N PHE A 118 -2.15 17.82 6.91
CA PHE A 118 -2.25 19.08 7.61
C PHE A 118 -1.09 19.28 8.60
N ASP A 119 -0.73 18.25 9.37
CA ASP A 119 0.41 18.31 10.29
C ASP A 119 1.76 18.40 9.56
N THR A 120 1.90 17.75 8.41
CA THR A 120 3.08 17.86 7.53
C THR A 120 3.21 19.28 6.97
N VAL A 121 2.12 19.87 6.45
CA VAL A 121 2.08 21.24 5.94
C VAL A 121 2.39 22.25 7.05
N ARG A 122 1.81 22.05 8.23
CA ARG A 122 2.10 22.88 9.40
C ARG A 122 3.58 22.80 9.78
N SER A 123 4.15 21.59 9.82
CA SER A 123 5.56 21.37 10.17
C SER A 123 6.50 21.98 9.14
N PHE A 124 6.18 21.85 7.85
CA PHE A 124 6.92 22.48 6.77
C PHE A 124 6.92 24.01 6.88
N HIS A 125 5.75 24.63 7.08
CA HIS A 125 5.65 26.08 7.27
C HIS A 125 6.35 26.57 8.55
N ALA A 126 6.34 25.78 9.61
CA ALA A 126 7.05 26.08 10.85
C ALA A 126 8.57 25.83 10.74
N CYS A 127 9.03 25.07 9.73
CA CYS A 127 10.42 24.66 9.60
C CYS A 127 11.31 25.83 9.20
N LYS A 128 12.03 26.38 10.18
CA LYS A 128 13.08 27.38 9.97
C LYS A 128 14.45 26.72 10.11
N GLN A 129 15.44 27.26 9.42
CA GLN A 129 16.82 26.87 9.68
C GLN A 129 17.19 27.35 11.09
N GLU A 130 17.66 26.44 11.93
CA GLU A 130 18.08 26.74 13.30
C GLU A 130 19.48 27.38 13.31
N GLU A 131 19.77 28.20 14.31
CA GLU A 131 21.08 28.83 14.46
C GLU A 131 22.17 27.76 14.66
N GLY A 132 23.17 27.74 13.77
CA GLY A 132 24.21 26.70 13.74
C GLY A 132 23.85 25.43 12.96
N GLN A 133 22.62 25.28 12.44
CA GLN A 133 22.26 24.16 11.57
C GLN A 133 22.88 24.33 10.17
N SER A 134 23.42 23.24 9.62
CA SER A 134 23.93 23.25 8.25
C SER A 134 22.78 23.37 7.23
N VAL A 135 23.04 24.09 6.14
CA VAL A 135 22.08 24.26 5.04
C VAL A 135 21.68 22.91 4.43
N SER A 136 22.62 21.97 4.29
CA SER A 136 22.32 20.64 3.75
C SER A 136 21.34 19.84 4.61
N SER A 137 21.50 19.90 5.94
CA SER A 137 20.59 19.26 6.89
C SER A 137 19.19 19.87 6.82
N TYR A 138 19.12 21.20 6.77
CA TYR A 138 17.85 21.92 6.61
C TYR A 138 17.13 21.55 5.29
N VAL A 139 17.85 21.55 4.17
CA VAL A 139 17.30 21.17 2.85
C VAL A 139 16.83 19.72 2.83
N MET A 140 17.57 18.78 3.45
CA MET A 140 17.11 17.39 3.56
C MET A 140 15.79 17.27 4.34
N LYS A 141 15.65 18.02 5.44
CA LYS A 141 14.40 18.04 6.22
C LYS A 141 13.24 18.61 5.41
N MET A 142 13.47 19.71 4.68
CA MET A 142 12.47 20.30 3.78
C MET A 142 12.04 19.34 2.67
N ASN A 143 13.00 18.65 2.03
CA ASN A 143 12.70 17.64 1.02
C ASN A 143 11.89 16.46 1.59
N GLY A 144 12.17 16.05 2.84
CA GLY A 144 11.39 15.01 3.51
C GLY A 144 9.91 15.38 3.65
N TYR A 145 9.60 16.63 4.01
CA TYR A 145 8.22 17.10 4.06
C TYR A 145 7.57 17.16 2.68
N LEU A 146 8.27 17.62 1.65
CA LEU A 146 7.76 17.66 0.28
C LEU A 146 7.43 16.25 -0.24
N ASP A 147 8.32 15.28 0.00
CA ASP A 147 8.09 13.87 -0.36
C ASP A 147 6.88 13.27 0.38
N GLN A 148 6.65 13.68 1.63
CA GLN A 148 5.50 13.23 2.42
C GLN A 148 4.19 13.85 1.90
N MET A 149 4.18 15.13 1.55
CA MET A 149 3.02 15.78 0.92
C MET A 149 2.67 15.15 -0.43
N ASP A 150 3.67 14.85 -1.26
CA ASP A 150 3.46 14.18 -2.56
C ASP A 150 2.80 12.80 -2.39
N ARG A 151 3.21 12.03 -1.36
CA ARG A 151 2.60 10.74 -1.02
C ARG A 151 1.15 10.86 -0.54
N LEU A 152 0.82 11.97 0.10
CA LEU A 152 -0.52 12.28 0.62
C LEU A 152 -1.44 12.90 -0.45
N GLY A 153 -0.99 12.99 -1.71
CA GLY A 153 -1.79 13.50 -2.81
C GLY A 153 -1.76 15.02 -2.97
N TYR A 154 -0.79 15.70 -2.33
CA TYR A 154 -0.58 17.14 -2.46
C TYR A 154 0.78 17.45 -3.11
N PRO A 155 0.90 17.28 -4.43
CA PRO A 155 2.14 17.58 -5.15
C PRO A 155 2.41 19.08 -5.10
N MET A 156 3.41 19.48 -4.31
CA MET A 156 3.84 20.88 -4.26
C MET A 156 4.52 21.27 -5.57
N PRO A 157 4.19 22.45 -6.16
CA PRO A 157 4.90 22.95 -7.33
C PRO A 157 6.39 23.04 -7.03
N ARG A 158 7.23 22.41 -7.85
CA ARG A 158 8.70 22.47 -7.74
C ARG A 158 9.28 23.80 -8.27
N SER A 159 8.49 24.87 -8.27
CA SER A 159 8.90 26.16 -8.81
C SER A 159 9.69 26.96 -7.77
N LEU A 160 11.01 26.88 -7.88
CA LEU A 160 11.89 28.03 -7.69
C LEU A 160 12.48 28.34 -9.08
N GLU A 161 11.65 28.89 -9.97
CA GLU A 161 12.14 29.62 -11.16
C GLU A 161 12.08 31.12 -10.87
#